data_AF-A0A4S8JFT0-F1
#
_entry.id   AF-A0A4S8JFT0-F1
#
_cell.length_a   1.000
_cell.length_b   1.000
_cell.length_c   1.000
_cell.angle_alpha   90.00
_cell.angle_beta   90.00
_cell.angle_gamma   90.00
#
_symmetry.space_group_name_H-M   'P 1'
#
loop_
_entity.id
_entity.type
_entity.pdbx_description
1 polymer ?
#
loop_
_entity_poly.entity_id
_entity_poly.type
_entity_poly.pdbx_seq_one_letter_code
_entity_poly.pdbx_strand_id
1 'polypeptide(L)'
;MLALGVSSPPPSCSSHHVLASFTYLRISPSLSSSRASSFRGIRIGAGGGRMVVRMAKREEEMKDIRAKTTEEINEEVIDLKGELLMLRLQKSARNEFKSSEFGRMRKRIARMLTVKREREIEEGINKRLSRKLDRKWKKSIVVRPPPSLRKKQEEQKAAEAEKSS
;
A
#
# COMPACT_ATOMS: atom_id res chain seq x y z
N MET A 1 -56.72 31.50 -16.70
CA MET A 1 -56.06 31.77 -15.41
C MET A 1 -56.63 30.82 -14.36
N LEU A 2 -56.07 29.62 -14.23
CA LEU A 2 -56.36 28.66 -13.15
C LEU A 2 -55.02 28.09 -12.72
N ALA A 3 -54.48 28.65 -11.64
CA ALA A 3 -53.21 28.24 -11.04
C ALA A 3 -53.48 27.12 -10.03
N LEU A 4 -52.84 25.97 -10.23
CA LEU A 4 -52.80 24.86 -9.27
C LEU A 4 -51.77 25.20 -8.19
N GLY A 5 -52.24 25.57 -6.99
CA GLY A 5 -51.42 25.68 -5.79
C GLY A 5 -51.46 24.36 -5.01
N VAL A 6 -50.35 23.61 -4.99
CA VAL A 6 -50.16 22.44 -4.12
C VAL A 6 -49.51 22.93 -2.83
N SER A 7 -50.27 22.99 -1.75
CA SER A 7 -49.77 23.26 -0.39
C SER A 7 -49.22 21.99 0.24
N SER A 8 -47.97 22.05 0.71
CA SER A 8 -47.34 21.04 1.56
C SER A 8 -47.85 21.12 3.01
N PRO A 9 -48.13 19.97 3.66
CA PRO A 9 -48.18 19.87 5.11
C PRO A 9 -46.97 19.10 5.72
N PRO A 10 -46.66 19.35 7.02
CA PRO A 10 -45.36 19.09 7.66
C PRO A 10 -45.20 17.68 8.28
N PRO A 11 -43.97 17.28 8.68
CA PRO A 11 -43.71 16.00 9.33
C PRO A 11 -44.01 16.06 10.83
N SER A 12 -44.79 15.10 11.35
CA SER A 12 -44.86 14.86 12.79
C SER A 12 -45.10 13.38 13.14
N CYS A 13 -44.39 12.97 14.20
CA CYS A 13 -44.67 11.87 15.14
C CYS A 13 -44.57 10.41 14.64
N SER A 14 -43.61 9.66 15.20
CA SER A 14 -43.94 8.82 16.37
C SER A 14 -42.69 8.15 16.95
N SER A 15 -42.54 8.34 18.26
CA SER A 15 -41.57 7.70 19.13
C SER A 15 -41.99 6.27 19.45
N HIS A 16 -41.10 5.29 19.25
CA HIS A 16 -41.17 4.03 20.00
C HIS A 16 -39.81 3.76 20.64
N HIS A 17 -39.81 4.04 21.94
CA HIS A 17 -38.89 3.61 22.96
C HIS A 17 -39.00 2.09 23.11
N VAL A 18 -37.90 1.36 22.90
CA VAL A 18 -37.74 0.02 23.45
C VAL A 18 -36.40 0.00 24.17
N LEU A 19 -36.53 -0.04 25.50
CA LEU A 19 -35.46 -0.13 26.48
C LEU A 19 -34.77 -1.49 26.33
N ALA A 20 -33.52 -1.49 25.85
CA ALA A 20 -32.61 -2.60 26.07
C ALA A 20 -31.62 -2.19 27.16
N SER A 21 -31.96 -2.56 28.39
CA SER A 21 -31.13 -2.46 29.58
C SER A 21 -29.90 -3.36 29.44
N PHE A 22 -28.85 -2.86 28.81
CA PHE A 22 -27.51 -3.40 29.02
C PHE A 22 -26.87 -2.61 30.15
N THR A 23 -26.86 -3.22 31.35
CA THR A 23 -26.08 -2.80 32.49
C THR A 23 -24.59 -2.88 32.12
N TYR A 24 -24.05 -1.80 31.57
CA TYR A 24 -22.62 -1.62 31.44
C TYR A 24 -22.04 -1.48 32.85
N LEU A 25 -21.17 -2.42 33.25
CA LEU A 25 -20.25 -2.20 34.35
C LEU A 25 -19.44 -0.93 34.03
N ARG A 26 -19.81 0.18 34.68
CA ARG A 26 -18.99 1.39 34.74
C ARG A 26 -17.82 1.11 35.68
N ILE A 27 -16.72 0.63 35.11
CA ILE A 27 -15.42 0.72 35.76
C ILE A 27 -14.93 2.14 35.51
N SER A 28 -15.02 2.99 36.54
CA SER A 28 -14.45 4.33 36.57
C SER A 28 -12.94 4.22 36.84
N PRO A 29 -12.03 4.56 35.92
CA PRO A 29 -10.66 4.87 36.30
C PRO A 29 -10.65 6.34 36.76
N SER A 30 -10.41 6.53 38.05
CA SER A 30 -10.05 7.82 38.62
C SER A 30 -8.87 8.41 37.81
N LEU A 31 -9.08 9.62 37.30
CA LEU A 31 -8.04 10.46 36.72
C LEU A 31 -7.10 10.91 37.84
N SER A 32 -6.09 10.12 38.17
CA SER A 32 -4.90 10.61 38.85
C SER A 32 -4.01 11.29 37.82
N SER A 33 -4.18 12.60 37.70
CA SER A 33 -3.33 13.50 36.93
C SER A 33 -1.95 13.56 37.57
N SER A 34 -1.06 12.63 37.18
CA SER A 34 0.37 12.75 37.40
C SER A 34 1.02 13.13 36.08
N ARG A 35 1.23 14.45 35.90
CA ARG A 35 2.12 15.01 34.89
C ARG A 35 3.55 14.54 35.17
N ALA A 36 3.89 13.33 34.76
CA ALA A 36 5.26 12.97 34.49
C ALA A 36 5.52 13.28 33.01
N SER A 37 5.89 14.53 32.73
CA SER A 37 6.55 14.87 31.47
C SER A 37 7.91 14.20 31.45
N SER A 38 7.93 12.90 31.17
CA SER A 38 9.11 12.24 30.61
C SER A 38 9.27 12.83 29.21
N PHE A 39 9.88 14.00 29.14
CA PHE A 39 10.67 14.37 27.98
C PHE A 39 11.66 13.22 27.80
N ARG A 40 11.29 12.24 26.98
CA ARG A 40 12.26 11.34 26.36
C ARG A 40 13.06 12.26 25.46
N GLY A 41 14.12 12.83 26.05
CA GLY A 41 15.11 13.61 25.35
C GLY A 41 15.42 12.88 24.07
N ILE A 42 15.41 13.64 22.97
CA ILE A 42 15.86 13.18 21.67
C ILE A 42 17.28 12.65 21.91
N ARG A 43 17.41 11.32 22.07
CA ARG A 43 18.71 10.67 21.99
C ARG A 43 19.12 10.83 20.52
N ILE A 44 19.81 11.91 20.21
CA ILE A 44 20.63 12.05 19.01
C ILE A 44 21.83 11.12 19.23
N GLY A 45 21.55 9.82 19.31
CA GLY A 45 22.58 8.79 19.33
C GLY A 45 23.10 8.67 17.92
N ALA A 46 24.37 9.07 17.73
CA ALA A 46 25.32 8.72 16.66
C ALA A 46 24.78 7.82 15.52
N GLY A 47 23.79 8.31 14.78
CA GLY A 47 23.07 7.56 13.73
C GLY A 47 23.22 8.18 12.34
N GLY A 48 24.04 9.22 12.22
CA GLY A 48 24.23 9.98 10.98
C GLY A 48 24.68 9.09 9.81
N GLY A 49 25.66 8.21 10.05
CA GLY A 49 26.19 7.28 9.03
C GLY A 49 25.12 6.37 8.41
N ARG A 50 24.23 5.81 9.21
CA ARG A 50 23.17 4.90 8.72
C ARG A 50 22.06 5.64 7.99
N MET A 51 21.81 6.90 8.35
CA MET A 51 20.87 7.76 7.61
C MET A 51 21.42 8.18 6.26
N VAL A 52 22.69 8.61 6.18
CA VAL A 52 23.30 9.02 4.89
C VAL A 52 23.38 7.87 3.89
N VAL A 53 23.73 6.65 4.33
CA VAL A 53 23.74 5.47 3.45
C VAL A 53 22.35 5.13 2.89
N ARG A 54 21.30 5.28 3.72
CA ARG A 54 19.91 5.10 3.24
C ARG A 54 19.46 6.22 2.30
N MET A 55 20.04 7.41 2.39
CA MET A 55 19.77 8.51 1.46
C MET A 55 20.45 8.27 0.12
N ALA A 56 21.75 7.91 0.10
CA ALA A 56 22.49 7.57 -1.11
C ALA A 56 21.79 6.46 -1.92
N LYS A 57 21.45 5.34 -1.26
CA LYS A 57 20.73 4.23 -1.92
C LYS A 57 19.35 4.64 -2.45
N ARG A 58 18.67 5.58 -1.78
CA ARG A 58 17.39 6.11 -2.26
C ARG A 58 17.57 6.95 -3.53
N GLU A 59 18.62 7.75 -3.59
CA GLU A 59 18.90 8.63 -4.73
C GLU A 59 19.29 7.80 -5.97
N GLU A 60 20.12 6.77 -5.79
CA GLU A 60 20.42 5.78 -6.83
C GLU A 60 19.14 5.12 -7.35
N GLU A 61 18.30 4.57 -6.46
CA GLU A 61 17.00 3.98 -6.85
C GLU A 61 16.12 4.96 -7.64
N MET A 62 16.13 6.26 -7.31
CA MET A 62 15.35 7.26 -8.04
C MET A 62 15.91 7.56 -9.42
N LYS A 63 17.24 7.60 -9.57
CA LYS A 63 17.91 7.75 -10.88
C LYS A 63 17.57 6.56 -11.78
N ASP A 64 17.65 5.34 -11.25
CA ASP A 64 17.32 4.11 -11.99
C ASP A 64 15.86 4.10 -12.46
N ILE A 65 14.93 4.51 -11.61
CA ILE A 65 13.50 4.55 -11.98
C ILE A 65 13.24 5.59 -13.07
N ARG A 66 13.92 6.74 -13.01
CA ARG A 66 13.77 7.79 -14.03
C ARG A 66 14.34 7.39 -15.38
N ALA A 67 15.37 6.55 -15.41
CA ALA A 67 15.95 6.01 -16.64
C ALA A 67 15.04 4.99 -17.36
N LYS A 68 14.17 4.28 -16.61
CA LYS A 68 13.29 3.25 -17.17
C LYS A 68 12.12 3.80 -17.97
N THR A 69 11.64 3.02 -18.94
CA THR A 69 10.42 3.35 -19.71
C THR A 69 9.15 3.15 -18.87
N THR A 70 8.02 3.72 -19.30
CA THR A 70 6.74 3.60 -18.57
C THR A 70 6.20 2.16 -18.57
N GLU A 71 6.53 1.38 -19.60
CA GLU A 71 6.18 -0.03 -19.74
C GLU A 71 6.96 -0.90 -18.76
N GLU A 72 8.29 -0.76 -18.74
CA GLU A 72 9.17 -1.43 -17.77
C GLU A 72 8.75 -1.12 -16.32
N ILE A 73 8.38 0.14 -16.03
CA ILE A 73 7.86 0.52 -14.72
C ILE A 73 6.59 -0.28 -14.36
N ASN A 74 5.67 -0.48 -15.31
CA ASN A 74 4.44 -1.23 -15.05
C ASN A 74 4.72 -2.71 -14.80
N GLU A 75 5.62 -3.31 -15.57
CA GLU A 75 6.03 -4.71 -15.41
C GLU A 75 6.71 -4.92 -14.05
N GLU A 76 7.67 -4.07 -13.69
CA GLU A 76 8.37 -4.16 -12.41
C GLU A 76 7.43 -3.93 -11.22
N VAL A 77 6.41 -3.06 -11.35
CA VAL A 77 5.36 -2.91 -10.34
C VAL A 77 4.60 -4.22 -10.13
N ILE A 78 4.30 -4.97 -11.20
CA ILE A 78 3.58 -6.25 -11.11
C ILE A 78 4.47 -7.30 -10.45
N ASP A 79 5.73 -7.39 -10.86
CA ASP A 79 6.69 -8.36 -10.33
C ASP A 79 6.95 -8.14 -8.83
N LEU A 80 7.21 -6.90 -8.41
CA LEU A 80 7.40 -6.57 -7.00
C LEU A 80 6.16 -6.84 -6.15
N LYS A 81 4.95 -6.70 -6.71
CA LYS A 81 3.71 -7.09 -6.01
C LYS A 81 3.60 -8.60 -5.88
N GLY A 82 3.99 -9.35 -6.91
CA GLY A 82 4.05 -10.82 -6.87
C GLY A 82 5.04 -11.33 -5.82
N GLU A 83 6.24 -10.74 -5.76
CA GLU A 83 7.22 -11.06 -4.73
C GLU A 83 6.71 -10.70 -3.32
N LEU A 84 5.99 -9.58 -3.18
CA LEU A 84 5.42 -9.18 -1.89
C LEU A 84 4.38 -10.20 -1.41
N LEU A 85 3.63 -10.82 -2.32
CA LEU A 85 2.72 -11.91 -2.01
C LEU A 85 3.49 -13.13 -1.49
N MET A 86 4.61 -13.49 -2.14
CA MET A 86 5.44 -14.61 -1.69
C MET A 86 6.01 -14.38 -0.29
N LEU A 87 6.49 -13.17 0.01
CA LEU A 87 6.94 -12.83 1.36
C LEU A 87 5.81 -12.95 2.39
N ARG A 88 4.57 -12.63 2.04
CA ARG A 88 3.41 -12.83 2.93
C ARG A 88 3.15 -14.30 3.19
N LEU A 89 3.23 -15.15 2.16
CA LEU A 89 3.07 -16.60 2.28
C LEU A 89 4.19 -17.24 3.11
N GLN A 90 5.44 -16.82 2.90
CA GLN A 90 6.57 -17.25 3.72
C GLN A 90 6.39 -16.86 5.19
N LYS A 91 5.91 -15.64 5.43
CA LYS A 91 5.61 -15.16 6.78
C LYS A 91 4.51 -15.99 7.45
N SER A 92 3.44 -16.35 6.73
CA SER A 92 2.39 -17.22 7.29
C SER A 92 2.88 -18.65 7.53
N ALA A 93 3.74 -19.17 6.66
CA ALA A 93 4.37 -20.48 6.82
C ALA A 93 5.39 -20.52 7.96
N ARG A 94 5.66 -19.38 8.62
CA ARG A 94 6.70 -19.22 9.66
C ARG A 94 8.10 -19.59 9.19
N ASN A 95 8.35 -19.47 7.88
CA ASN A 95 9.70 -19.59 7.33
C ASN A 95 10.54 -18.39 7.76
N GLU A 96 11.86 -18.52 7.71
CA GLU A 96 12.77 -17.41 7.95
C GLU A 96 12.70 -16.41 6.79
N PHE A 97 12.42 -15.14 7.10
CA PHE A 97 12.39 -14.05 6.13
C PHE A 97 12.92 -12.74 6.73
N LYS A 98 13.40 -11.84 5.87
CA LYS A 98 13.86 -10.51 6.27
C LYS A 98 12.68 -9.54 6.36
N SER A 99 12.35 -9.07 7.56
CA SER A 99 11.23 -8.13 7.78
C SER A 99 11.42 -6.76 7.10
N SER A 100 12.68 -6.36 6.84
CA SER A 100 13.02 -5.14 6.12
C SER A 100 12.53 -5.13 4.67
N GLU A 101 12.47 -6.29 4.02
CA GLU A 101 12.09 -6.39 2.59
C GLU A 101 10.65 -5.97 2.36
N PHE A 102 9.74 -6.27 3.29
CA PHE A 102 8.36 -5.78 3.25
C PHE A 102 8.27 -4.26 3.08
N GLY A 103 9.06 -3.53 3.88
CA GLY A 103 9.09 -2.08 3.85
C GLY A 103 9.81 -1.55 2.61
N ARG A 104 10.94 -2.18 2.24
CA ARG A 104 11.74 -1.80 1.08
C ARG A 104 10.94 -1.94 -0.23
N MET A 105 10.31 -3.09 -0.45
CA MET A 105 9.54 -3.36 -1.67
C MET A 105 8.32 -2.45 -1.79
N ARG A 106 7.56 -2.24 -0.71
CA ARG A 106 6.44 -1.27 -0.72
C ARG A 106 6.89 0.14 -1.06
N LYS A 107 8.02 0.59 -0.49
CA LYS A 107 8.58 1.92 -0.80
C LYS A 107 9.05 1.99 -2.24
N ARG A 108 9.66 0.94 -2.78
CA ARG A 108 10.09 0.86 -4.18
C ARG A 108 8.90 0.98 -5.16
N ILE A 109 7.82 0.22 -4.91
CA ILE A 109 6.57 0.33 -5.68
C ILE A 109 6.02 1.76 -5.61
N ALA A 110 5.99 2.38 -4.43
CA ALA A 110 5.50 3.74 -4.28
C ALA A 110 6.31 4.74 -5.12
N ARG A 111 7.65 4.64 -5.12
CA ARG A 111 8.52 5.51 -5.94
C ARG A 111 8.29 5.36 -7.44
N MET A 112 8.09 4.13 -7.91
CA MET A 112 7.78 3.89 -9.33
C MET A 112 6.45 4.51 -9.74
N LEU A 113 5.43 4.39 -8.89
CA LEU A 113 4.12 5.00 -9.15
C LEU A 113 4.16 6.52 -9.07
N THR A 114 5.03 7.12 -8.24
CA THR A 114 5.21 8.58 -8.23
C THR A 114 5.84 9.06 -9.53
N VAL A 115 6.91 8.41 -10.01
CA VAL A 115 7.55 8.79 -11.29
C VAL A 115 6.58 8.61 -12.46
N LYS A 116 5.80 7.53 -12.49
CA LYS A 116 4.74 7.36 -13.49
C LYS A 116 3.73 8.51 -13.45
N ARG A 117 3.34 8.95 -12.25
CA ARG A 117 2.39 10.06 -12.09
C ARG A 117 2.99 11.42 -12.47
N GLU A 118 4.28 11.64 -12.21
CA GLU A 118 5.01 12.83 -12.66
C GLU A 118 4.96 12.95 -14.19
N ARG A 119 5.25 11.85 -14.92
CA ARG A 119 5.14 11.80 -16.39
C ARG A 119 3.72 12.09 -16.90
N GLU A 120 2.69 11.51 -16.28
CA GLU A 120 1.30 11.82 -16.64
C GLU A 120 0.94 13.30 -16.42
N ILE A 121 1.60 13.98 -15.47
CA ILE A 121 1.39 15.41 -15.22
C ILE A 121 2.10 16.25 -16.29
N GLU A 122 3.31 15.86 -16.69
CA GLU A 122 4.06 16.48 -17.79
C GLU A 122 3.30 16.39 -19.12
N GLU A 123 2.64 15.25 -19.38
CA GLU A 123 1.73 15.05 -20.53
C GLU A 123 0.42 15.87 -20.44
N GLY A 124 0.16 16.53 -19.31
CA GLY A 124 -1.05 17.35 -19.09
C GLY A 124 -2.30 16.54 -18.75
N ILE A 125 -2.18 15.29 -18.31
CA ILE A 125 -3.34 14.43 -18.01
C ILE A 125 -4.01 14.84 -16.68
N ASN A 126 -5.26 15.29 -16.81
CA ASN A 126 -6.14 15.59 -15.69
C ASN A 126 -6.31 14.41 -14.72
N LYS A 127 -6.47 14.71 -13.42
CA LYS A 127 -6.66 13.70 -12.35
C LYS A 127 -7.81 12.72 -12.63
N ARG A 128 -8.89 13.18 -13.27
CA ARG A 128 -10.05 12.33 -13.61
C ARG A 128 -9.71 11.32 -14.72
N LEU A 129 -8.97 11.75 -15.74
CA LEU A 129 -8.57 10.90 -16.87
C LEU A 129 -7.54 9.86 -16.41
N SER A 130 -6.55 10.27 -15.62
CA SER A 130 -5.57 9.36 -14.99
C SER A 130 -6.25 8.24 -14.21
N ARG A 131 -7.27 8.54 -13.38
CA ARG A 131 -8.03 7.49 -12.66
C ARG A 131 -8.80 6.55 -13.59
N LYS A 132 -9.33 7.03 -14.71
CA LYS A 132 -10.01 6.17 -15.70
C LYS A 132 -9.02 5.22 -16.36
N LEU A 133 -7.84 5.74 -16.75
CA LEU A 133 -6.75 4.93 -17.32
C LEU A 133 -6.21 3.91 -16.31
N ASP A 134 -5.95 4.31 -15.06
CA ASP A 134 -5.49 3.40 -14.00
C ASP A 134 -6.50 2.29 -13.71
N ARG A 135 -7.80 2.59 -13.70
CA ARG A 135 -8.85 1.57 -13.56
C ARG A 135 -8.88 0.61 -14.76
N LYS A 136 -8.74 1.13 -15.99
CA LYS A 136 -8.69 0.31 -17.21
C LYS A 136 -7.48 -0.61 -17.18
N TRP A 137 -6.31 -0.06 -16.83
CA TRP A 137 -5.07 -0.83 -16.69
C TRP A 137 -5.18 -1.90 -15.61
N LYS A 138 -5.67 -1.59 -14.41
CA LYS A 138 -5.86 -2.58 -13.34
C LYS A 138 -6.77 -3.74 -13.75
N LYS A 139 -7.79 -3.48 -14.57
CA LYS A 139 -8.67 -4.52 -15.11
C LYS A 139 -7.98 -5.41 -16.15
N SER A 140 -7.02 -4.88 -16.91
CA SER A 140 -6.29 -5.64 -17.93
C SER A 140 -5.11 -6.44 -17.37
N ILE A 141 -4.77 -6.31 -16.08
CA ILE A 141 -3.66 -7.06 -15.48
C ILE A 141 -4.02 -8.54 -15.41
N VAL A 142 -3.29 -9.36 -16.17
CA VAL A 142 -3.30 -10.81 -16.04
C VAL A 142 -2.33 -11.22 -14.94
N VAL A 143 -2.79 -12.02 -13.98
CA VAL A 143 -1.96 -12.52 -12.89
C VAL A 143 -0.91 -13.48 -13.45
N ARG A 144 0.36 -13.18 -13.17
CA ARG A 144 1.52 -13.97 -13.59
C ARG A 144 2.31 -14.40 -12.35
N PRO A 145 2.93 -15.59 -12.35
CA PRO A 145 3.80 -15.99 -11.24
C PRO A 145 5.03 -15.07 -11.18
N PRO A 146 5.49 -14.72 -9.96
CA PRO A 146 6.61 -13.79 -9.80
C PRO A 146 7.91 -14.36 -10.39
N PRO A 147 8.82 -13.50 -10.87
CA PRO A 147 10.02 -13.92 -11.58
C PRO A 147 10.95 -14.79 -10.74
N SER A 148 11.00 -14.59 -9.43
CA SER A 148 11.79 -15.41 -8.50
C SER A 148 11.32 -16.87 -8.42
N LEU A 149 10.02 -17.14 -8.65
CA LEU A 149 9.50 -18.51 -8.74
C LEU A 149 9.74 -19.10 -10.14
N ARG A 150 9.59 -18.29 -11.19
CA ARG A 150 9.86 -18.74 -12.56
C ARG A 150 11.28 -19.24 -12.72
N LYS A 151 12.27 -18.48 -12.25
CA LYS A 151 13.68 -18.86 -12.29
C LYS A 151 13.93 -20.18 -11.57
N LYS A 152 13.38 -20.37 -10.37
CA LYS A 152 13.51 -21.64 -9.63
C LYS A 152 12.87 -22.82 -10.35
N GLN A 153 11.73 -22.61 -11.00
CA GLN A 153 11.06 -23.65 -11.78
C GLN A 153 11.82 -24.00 -13.06
N GLU A 154 12.41 -23.01 -13.73
CA GLU A 154 13.25 -23.20 -14.92
C GLU A 154 14.53 -23.96 -14.57
N GLU A 155 15.20 -23.60 -13.47
CA GLU A 155 16.38 -24.31 -12.95
C GLU A 155 16.07 -25.76 -12.58
N GLN A 156 14.92 -26.01 -11.93
CA GLN A 156 14.48 -27.36 -11.59
C GLN A 156 14.19 -28.21 -12.83
N LYS A 157 13.49 -27.64 -13.82
CA LYS A 157 13.22 -28.33 -15.09
C LYS A 157 14.48 -28.63 -15.88
N ALA A 158 15.45 -27.71 -15.90
CA ALA A 158 16.76 -27.96 -16.52
C ALA A 158 17.51 -29.10 -15.83
N ALA A 159 17.54 -29.10 -14.50
CA ALA A 159 18.18 -30.16 -13.72
C ALA A 159 17.48 -31.52 -13.84
N GLU A 160 16.16 -31.55 -14.04
CA GLU A 160 15.40 -32.77 -14.32
C GLU A 160 15.67 -33.30 -15.73
N ALA A 161 15.74 -32.41 -16.73
CA ALA A 161 16.08 -32.77 -18.10
C ALA A 161 17.49 -33.38 -18.21
N GLU A 162 18.47 -32.80 -17.51
CA GLU A 162 19.85 -33.33 -17.44
C GLU A 162 19.95 -34.66 -16.70
N LYS A 163 19.08 -34.93 -15.71
CA LYS A 163 19.03 -36.22 -15.01
C LYS A 163 18.30 -37.31 -15.77
N SER A 164 17.49 -36.93 -16.76
CA SER A 164 16.74 -37.87 -17.62
C SER A 164 17.43 -38.19 -18.94
N SER A 165 18.59 -37.59 -19.21
CA SER A 165 19.42 -37.84 -20.39
C SER A 165 20.70 -38.58 -20.03
#